data_AF-A0A011PNS3-F1
#
_entry.id   AF-A0A011PNS3-F1
#
_cell.length_a   1.000
_cell.length_b   1.000
_cell.length_c   1.000
_cell.angle_alpha   90.00
_cell.angle_beta   90.00
_cell.angle_gamma   90.00
#
_symmetry.space_group_name_H-M   'P 1'
#
loop_
_entity.id
_entity.type
_entity.pdbx_description
1 polymer ?
#
loop_
_entity_poly.entity_id
_entity_poly.type
_entity_poly.pdbx_seq_one_letter_code
_entity_poly.pdbx_strand_id
1 'polypeptide(L)'
;MFLSFLLPFPARGLNATYLCVLYKQITHFTPQEIAFVGSAEYFSAPEDFVRSGRVDASRQSEEYFKFRVPSCDEMERYTVYRLSDDLFESWQAITPDVDQMMRRILTERCEQLEVALRGVLIEASRDHPFEAILTWCNVPSLSVVAAEFALPVIHAELGPLREPWYQWTAYFDFSGVNGRTESRRRFKSFELSRQKEAVPLLSTRELRELFVIEPAQREPRSDPEFDIGLPLQVENDTNIIAFANGWTNDQLIAAASAIYGRGKTLIRRHPGGLRDYTGVAAQVDKSLNSIAFIQRCARVATINSSVGLESLLFDRETIILGDNPCAFAALDRLDGQANATPRPDRLQALNFLLFGYLVPYEFLFDRDYLRWRLSEPSETEIYLFHLEYVQERQRSIQEGPRFRASNHPLRNRGLLAFWRMRAGTLEHRVTTLRGEYAAVGQALQETYNSLSWRLTKPLRWLHQKWR
;
A
#
# COMPACT_ATOMS: atom_id res chain seq x y z
N MET A 1 21.98 -8.91 -9.91
CA MET A 1 20.87 -9.61 -9.22
C MET A 1 20.36 -8.70 -8.10
N PHE A 2 19.12 -8.82 -7.66
CA PHE A 2 18.60 -8.14 -6.46
C PHE A 2 18.62 -9.07 -5.24
N LEU A 3 18.80 -8.51 -4.04
CA LEU A 3 18.64 -9.25 -2.79
C LEU A 3 17.39 -8.75 -2.08
N SER A 4 16.41 -9.62 -1.81
CA SER A 4 15.21 -9.26 -1.06
C SER A 4 15.38 -9.59 0.42
N PHE A 5 15.38 -8.56 1.26
CA PHE A 5 15.37 -8.69 2.71
C PHE A 5 13.95 -8.82 3.24
N LEU A 6 13.67 -9.97 3.85
CA LEU A 6 12.41 -10.29 4.51
C LEU A 6 12.68 -10.30 6.02
N LEU A 7 12.11 -9.34 6.75
CA LEU A 7 12.37 -9.18 8.18
C LEU A 7 12.13 -10.50 8.94
N PRO A 8 13.16 -11.06 9.63
CA PRO A 8 13.08 -12.33 10.34
C PRO A 8 12.53 -12.13 11.77
N PHE A 9 11.46 -11.34 11.92
CA PHE A 9 10.82 -11.10 13.21
C PHE A 9 9.31 -11.34 13.07
N PRO A 10 8.68 -12.02 14.03
CA PRO A 10 7.25 -12.29 14.01
C PRO A 10 6.44 -11.04 14.40
N ALA A 11 6.48 -10.01 13.55
CA ALA A 11 5.76 -8.76 13.77
C ALA A 11 4.27 -9.05 13.93
N ARG A 12 3.63 -8.39 14.90
CA ARG A 12 2.21 -8.60 15.23
C ARG A 12 1.86 -10.06 15.57
N GLY A 13 2.84 -10.82 16.08
CA GLY A 13 2.68 -12.22 16.46
C GLY A 13 2.61 -13.19 15.29
N LEU A 14 3.04 -12.79 14.10
CA LEU A 14 2.93 -13.57 12.87
C LEU A 14 4.31 -13.91 12.30
N ASN A 15 4.70 -15.19 12.31
CA ASN A 15 5.92 -15.63 11.61
C ASN A 15 5.79 -15.35 10.11
N ALA A 16 6.92 -15.11 9.44
CA ALA A 16 6.96 -14.79 8.01
C ALA A 16 6.03 -13.61 7.63
N THR A 17 6.13 -12.49 8.35
CA THR A 17 5.23 -11.31 8.19
C THR A 17 5.08 -10.84 6.74
N TYR A 18 6.14 -10.93 5.94
CA TYR A 18 6.17 -10.49 4.55
C TYR A 18 6.02 -11.66 3.55
N LEU A 19 5.28 -12.72 3.90
CA LEU A 19 5.11 -13.90 3.03
C LEU A 19 4.48 -13.52 1.68
N CYS A 20 3.48 -12.63 1.68
CA CYS A 20 2.85 -12.17 0.45
C CYS A 20 3.82 -11.45 -0.49
N VAL A 21 4.82 -10.74 0.07
CA VAL A 21 5.88 -10.10 -0.69
C VAL A 21 6.77 -11.14 -1.36
N LEU A 22 7.20 -12.17 -0.62
CA LEU A 22 8.01 -13.25 -1.16
C LEU A 22 7.32 -13.90 -2.37
N TYR A 23 6.05 -14.28 -2.21
CA TYR A 23 5.28 -14.87 -3.30
C TYR A 23 5.05 -13.91 -4.47
N LYS A 24 4.85 -12.63 -4.17
CA LYS A 24 4.78 -11.59 -5.20
C LYS A 24 6.10 -11.50 -5.98
N GLN A 25 7.24 -11.49 -5.31
CA GLN A 25 8.54 -11.44 -5.97
C GLN A 25 8.80 -12.70 -6.80
N ILE A 26 8.49 -13.90 -6.31
CA ILE A 26 8.60 -15.15 -7.08
C ILE A 26 7.68 -15.15 -8.31
N THR A 27 6.53 -14.47 -8.23
CA THR A 27 5.62 -14.35 -9.38
C THR A 27 6.22 -13.51 -10.52
N HIS A 28 7.08 -12.53 -10.20
CA HIS A 28 7.52 -11.50 -11.16
C HIS A 28 9.01 -11.51 -11.49
N PHE A 29 9.85 -12.10 -10.65
CA PHE A 29 11.28 -12.28 -10.87
C PHE A 29 11.58 -13.75 -11.14
N THR A 30 12.67 -14.00 -11.86
CA THR A 30 13.24 -15.34 -12.04
C THR A 30 14.33 -15.61 -11.00
N PRO A 31 14.73 -16.88 -10.79
CA PRO A 31 15.81 -17.23 -9.86
C PRO A 31 17.18 -16.58 -10.15
N GLN A 32 17.41 -16.12 -11.38
CA GLN A 32 18.65 -15.42 -11.76
C GLN A 32 18.58 -13.90 -11.49
N GLU A 33 17.39 -13.39 -11.20
CA GLU A 33 17.15 -11.96 -11.01
C GLU A 33 17.06 -11.56 -9.55
N ILE A 34 16.66 -12.48 -8.66
CA ILE A 34 16.49 -12.20 -7.24
C ILE A 34 16.94 -13.38 -6.36
N ALA A 35 17.56 -13.06 -5.23
CA ALA A 35 17.78 -13.95 -4.10
C ALA A 35 17.06 -13.42 -2.85
N PHE A 36 16.85 -14.27 -1.85
CA PHE A 36 16.11 -13.91 -0.63
C PHE A 36 16.98 -14.07 0.62
N VAL A 37 16.78 -13.18 1.59
CA VAL A 37 17.31 -13.32 2.94
C VAL A 37 16.19 -13.16 3.96
N GLY A 38 16.07 -14.10 4.91
CA GLY A 38 15.01 -14.11 5.91
C GLY A 38 15.13 -15.27 6.90
N SER A 39 14.16 -15.43 7.79
CA SER A 39 14.10 -16.58 8.72
C SER A 39 13.73 -17.87 7.99
N ALA A 40 14.00 -19.01 8.63
CA ALA A 40 13.69 -20.33 8.07
C ALA A 40 12.21 -20.48 7.68
N GLU A 41 11.31 -19.87 8.45
CA GLU A 41 9.86 -19.96 8.23
C GLU A 41 9.43 -19.50 6.82
N TYR A 42 10.03 -18.43 6.28
CA TYR A 42 9.69 -17.95 4.93
C TYR A 42 9.91 -19.00 3.85
N PHE A 43 10.79 -19.96 4.11
CA PHE A 43 11.23 -20.98 3.17
C PHE A 43 10.64 -22.37 3.45
N SER A 44 9.61 -22.44 4.30
CA SER A 44 8.78 -23.62 4.50
C SER A 44 7.90 -23.91 3.27
N ALA A 45 7.37 -25.13 3.19
CA ALA A 45 6.51 -25.55 2.07
C ALA A 45 5.28 -24.63 1.94
N PRO A 46 5.03 -24.02 0.77
CA PRO A 46 3.89 -23.11 0.58
C PRO A 46 2.53 -23.74 0.93
N GLU A 47 2.38 -25.04 0.71
CA GLU A 47 1.16 -25.80 1.00
C GLU A 47 0.82 -25.83 2.49
N ASP A 48 1.82 -25.71 3.37
CA ASP A 48 1.59 -25.68 4.83
C ASP A 48 0.96 -24.36 5.27
N PHE A 49 1.32 -23.25 4.64
CA PHE A 49 0.65 -21.96 4.86
C PHE A 49 -0.80 -21.99 4.36
N VAL A 50 -1.03 -22.56 3.18
CA VAL A 50 -2.39 -22.74 2.64
C VAL A 50 -3.22 -23.63 3.58
N ARG A 51 -2.67 -24.77 4.03
CA ARG A 51 -3.35 -25.72 4.92
C ARG A 51 -3.67 -25.14 6.30
N SER A 52 -2.79 -24.28 6.82
CA SER A 52 -3.00 -23.59 8.10
C SER A 52 -4.00 -22.43 8.02
N GLY A 53 -4.51 -22.10 6.83
CA GLY A 53 -5.50 -21.04 6.64
C GLY A 53 -4.91 -19.64 6.76
N ARG A 54 -3.60 -19.48 6.53
CA ARG A 54 -2.91 -18.18 6.57
C ARG A 54 -3.50 -17.24 5.51
N VAL A 55 -3.96 -16.07 5.95
CA VAL A 55 -4.66 -15.10 5.09
C VAL A 55 -3.75 -14.60 3.96
N ASP A 56 -2.46 -14.41 4.23
CA ASP A 56 -1.42 -14.00 3.29
C ASP A 56 -1.04 -15.07 2.26
N ALA A 57 -1.46 -16.33 2.46
CA ALA A 57 -1.40 -17.41 1.47
C ALA A 57 -2.79 -17.81 0.93
N SER A 58 -3.82 -17.01 1.23
CA SER A 58 -5.17 -17.28 0.75
C SER A 58 -5.39 -16.80 -0.67
N ARG A 59 -6.36 -17.42 -1.35
CA ARG A 59 -6.80 -17.02 -2.68
C ARG A 59 -7.23 -15.55 -2.76
N GLN A 60 -7.88 -15.04 -1.72
CA GLN A 60 -8.27 -13.63 -1.62
C GLN A 60 -7.03 -12.71 -1.66
N SER A 61 -5.95 -13.09 -1.00
CA SER A 61 -4.69 -12.34 -1.03
C SER A 61 -3.99 -12.44 -2.38
N GLU A 62 -3.97 -13.62 -3.01
CA GLU A 62 -3.47 -13.78 -4.39
C GLU A 62 -4.19 -12.84 -5.36
N GLU A 63 -5.51 -12.78 -5.27
CA GLU A 63 -6.36 -11.92 -6.10
C GLU A 63 -6.19 -10.45 -5.78
N TYR A 64 -6.12 -10.08 -4.50
CA TYR A 64 -5.99 -8.69 -4.12
C TYR A 64 -4.60 -8.20 -4.53
N PHE A 65 -3.53 -8.82 -4.01
CA PHE A 65 -2.14 -8.42 -4.22
C PHE A 65 -1.53 -8.87 -5.57
N LYS A 66 -2.28 -9.59 -6.41
CA LYS A 66 -1.88 -10.00 -7.77
C LYS A 66 -0.60 -10.83 -7.79
N PHE A 67 -0.53 -11.85 -6.95
CA PHE A 67 0.52 -12.87 -6.96
C PHE A 67 -0.10 -14.27 -7.08
N ARG A 68 0.75 -15.28 -7.23
CA ARG A 68 0.36 -16.69 -7.07
C ARG A 68 1.20 -17.35 -5.98
N VAL A 69 0.61 -18.26 -5.23
CA VAL A 69 1.39 -19.11 -4.32
C VAL A 69 2.28 -20.04 -5.17
N PRO A 70 3.61 -20.05 -4.99
CA PRO A 70 4.50 -20.92 -5.76
C PRO A 70 4.40 -22.38 -5.29
N SER A 71 4.85 -23.32 -6.13
CA SER A 71 5.03 -24.71 -5.70
C SER A 71 6.36 -24.89 -4.97
N CYS A 72 6.51 -25.96 -4.16
CA CYS A 72 7.80 -26.35 -3.59
C CYS A 72 8.93 -26.38 -4.62
N ASP A 73 8.73 -27.08 -5.75
CA ASP A 73 9.73 -27.19 -6.83
C ASP A 73 10.17 -25.85 -7.42
N GLU A 74 9.32 -24.83 -7.32
CA GLU A 74 9.66 -23.48 -7.77
C GLU A 74 10.42 -22.73 -6.69
N MET A 75 9.96 -22.83 -5.44
CA MET A 75 10.60 -22.23 -4.28
C MET A 75 12.05 -22.68 -4.13
N GLU A 76 12.32 -23.98 -4.34
CA GLU A 76 13.66 -24.59 -4.26
C GLU A 76 14.66 -24.09 -5.31
N ARG A 77 14.19 -23.43 -6.38
CA ARG A 77 15.08 -22.91 -7.44
C ARG A 77 15.76 -21.61 -7.06
N TYR A 78 15.24 -20.89 -6.05
CA TYR A 78 15.76 -19.60 -5.66
C TYR A 78 16.91 -19.73 -4.67
N THR A 79 17.90 -18.85 -4.82
CA THR A 79 18.96 -18.69 -3.82
C THR A 79 18.39 -18.06 -2.55
N VAL A 80 18.61 -18.71 -1.40
CA VAL A 80 18.10 -18.27 -0.10
C VAL A 80 19.22 -18.24 0.94
N TYR A 81 19.30 -17.12 1.68
CA TYR A 81 20.20 -16.95 2.81
C TYR A 81 19.37 -16.89 4.09
N ARG A 82 19.75 -17.70 5.08
CA ARG A 82 18.97 -17.83 6.31
C ARG A 82 19.57 -16.99 7.43
N LEU A 83 18.71 -16.22 8.06
CA LEU A 83 18.99 -15.53 9.31
C LEU A 83 18.51 -16.40 10.48
N SER A 84 19.24 -16.34 11.60
CA SER A 84 18.89 -17.07 12.81
C SER A 84 17.60 -16.53 13.43
N ASP A 85 16.87 -17.38 14.16
CA ASP A 85 15.65 -16.97 14.86
C ASP A 85 15.96 -16.25 16.20
N ASP A 86 17.20 -16.36 16.69
CA ASP A 86 17.66 -15.79 17.97
C ASP A 86 18.16 -14.33 17.89
N LEU A 87 18.09 -13.71 16.69
CA LEU A 87 18.68 -12.39 16.41
C LEU A 87 18.22 -11.27 17.34
N PHE A 88 17.04 -11.42 17.95
CA PHE A 88 16.41 -10.41 18.79
C PHE A 88 16.23 -10.86 20.24
N GLU A 89 16.76 -12.02 20.65
CA GLU A 89 16.55 -12.58 21.99
C GLU A 89 16.99 -11.62 23.10
N SER A 90 18.15 -10.98 22.93
CA SER A 90 18.69 -10.03 23.92
C SER A 90 17.76 -8.84 24.15
N TRP A 91 17.12 -8.37 23.08
CA TRP A 91 16.14 -7.30 23.14
C TRP A 91 14.80 -7.80 23.69
N GLN A 92 14.33 -8.98 23.29
CA GLN A 92 13.09 -9.58 23.78
C GLN A 92 13.13 -9.86 25.28
N ALA A 93 14.30 -10.24 25.82
CA ALA A 93 14.49 -10.43 27.26
C ALA A 93 14.23 -9.16 28.09
N ILE A 94 14.45 -7.97 27.50
CA ILE A 94 14.27 -6.66 28.13
C ILE A 94 12.91 -6.04 27.76
N THR A 95 12.47 -6.26 26.52
CA THR A 95 11.26 -5.71 25.93
C THR A 95 10.40 -6.86 25.41
N PRO A 96 9.57 -7.48 26.26
CA PRO A 96 8.74 -8.61 25.84
C PRO A 96 7.56 -8.18 24.94
N ASP A 97 7.26 -6.89 24.88
CA ASP A 97 6.20 -6.34 24.03
C ASP A 97 6.62 -6.33 22.55
N VAL A 98 5.87 -7.06 21.73
CA VAL A 98 6.16 -7.26 20.30
C VAL A 98 6.11 -5.93 19.52
N ASP A 99 5.23 -5.02 19.89
CA ASP A 99 5.08 -3.74 19.19
C ASP A 99 6.26 -2.80 19.52
N GLN A 100 6.69 -2.73 20.77
CA GLN A 100 7.91 -2.01 21.16
C GLN A 100 9.17 -2.61 20.54
N MET A 101 9.25 -3.94 20.45
CA MET A 101 10.31 -4.62 19.71
C MET A 101 10.33 -4.21 18.24
N MET A 102 9.17 -4.23 17.57
CA MET A 102 9.03 -3.75 16.20
C MET A 102 9.46 -2.29 16.07
N ARG A 103 9.03 -1.40 16.99
CA ARG A 103 9.46 -0.01 17.01
C ARG A 103 10.99 0.10 16.99
N ARG A 104 11.68 -0.63 17.88
CA ARG A 104 13.15 -0.63 17.97
C ARG A 104 13.78 -1.14 16.69
N ILE A 105 13.31 -2.26 16.14
CA ILE A 105 13.82 -2.81 14.87
C ILE A 105 13.70 -1.79 13.73
N LEU A 106 12.57 -1.06 13.68
CA LEU A 106 12.29 -0.09 12.62
C LEU A 106 13.05 1.23 12.77
N THR A 107 13.58 1.55 13.97
CA THR A 107 14.08 2.90 14.28
C THR A 107 15.49 2.96 14.86
N GLU A 108 16.02 1.84 15.37
CA GLU A 108 17.31 1.72 16.04
C GLU A 108 18.23 0.72 15.29
N ARG A 109 19.52 0.75 15.63
CA ARG A 109 20.52 -0.23 15.16
C ARG A 109 20.60 -1.39 16.14
N CYS A 110 20.51 -2.61 15.64
CA CYS A 110 20.72 -3.87 16.35
C CYS A 110 22.06 -4.49 15.92
N GLU A 111 23.02 -4.60 16.84
CA GLU A 111 24.35 -5.14 16.57
C GLU A 111 24.32 -6.61 16.13
N GLN A 112 23.51 -7.45 16.79
CA GLN A 112 23.35 -8.87 16.44
C GLN A 112 22.85 -9.04 15.00
N LEU A 113 21.85 -8.25 14.61
CA LEU A 113 21.35 -8.23 13.24
C LEU A 113 22.41 -7.73 12.24
N GLU A 114 23.18 -6.70 12.60
CA GLU A 114 24.25 -6.21 11.72
C GLU A 114 25.34 -7.26 11.48
N VAL A 115 25.76 -7.98 12.52
CA VAL A 115 26.75 -9.08 12.41
C VAL A 115 26.23 -10.17 11.49
N ALA A 116 24.98 -10.60 11.68
CA ALA A 116 24.36 -11.62 10.85
C ALA A 116 24.23 -11.19 9.38
N LEU A 117 23.78 -9.95 9.15
CA LEU A 117 23.65 -9.38 7.80
C LEU A 117 25.00 -9.26 7.10
N ARG A 118 26.07 -8.85 7.80
CA ARG A 118 27.42 -8.83 7.21
C ARG A 118 27.86 -10.23 6.79
N GLY A 119 27.60 -11.23 7.63
CA GLY A 119 27.87 -12.63 7.30
C GLY A 119 27.18 -13.05 5.99
N VAL A 120 25.88 -12.77 5.89
CA VAL A 120 25.10 -13.04 4.67
C VAL A 120 25.66 -12.29 3.46
N LEU A 121 25.97 -10.99 3.56
CA LEU A 121 26.49 -10.24 2.42
C LEU A 121 27.90 -10.70 1.99
N ILE A 122 28.75 -11.13 2.93
CA ILE A 122 30.06 -11.72 2.62
C ILE A 122 29.88 -13.02 1.82
N GLU A 123 28.96 -13.89 2.26
CA GLU A 123 28.63 -15.13 1.56
C GLU A 123 28.05 -14.82 0.18
N ALA A 124 26.98 -14.04 0.15
CA ALA A 124 26.21 -13.75 -1.05
C ALA A 124 27.05 -13.06 -2.14
N SER A 125 27.95 -12.14 -1.75
CA SER A 125 28.81 -11.44 -2.70
C SER A 125 29.88 -12.33 -3.35
N ARG A 126 30.15 -13.53 -2.82
CA ARG A 126 31.03 -14.51 -3.49
C ARG A 126 30.33 -15.20 -4.66
N ASP A 127 29.03 -15.43 -4.52
CA ASP A 127 28.26 -16.23 -5.46
C ASP A 127 27.65 -15.36 -6.57
N HIS A 128 27.21 -14.15 -6.22
CA HIS A 128 26.48 -13.28 -7.14
C HIS A 128 26.79 -11.79 -6.95
N PRO A 129 26.93 -11.01 -8.03
CA PRO A 129 26.94 -9.56 -7.94
C PRO A 129 25.51 -9.03 -7.72
N PHE A 130 25.31 -8.33 -6.60
CA PHE A 130 24.05 -7.66 -6.28
C PHE A 130 24.05 -6.19 -6.72
N GLU A 131 22.91 -5.73 -7.20
CA GLU A 131 22.71 -4.36 -7.70
C GLU A 131 22.06 -3.46 -6.63
N ALA A 132 21.20 -4.04 -5.79
CA ALA A 132 20.51 -3.36 -4.69
C ALA A 132 19.89 -4.39 -3.74
N ILE A 133 19.54 -3.94 -2.53
CA ILE A 133 18.73 -4.69 -1.58
C ILE A 133 17.30 -4.13 -1.56
N LEU A 134 16.29 -4.98 -1.66
CA LEU A 134 14.88 -4.63 -1.50
C LEU A 134 14.45 -4.88 -0.05
N THR A 135 13.72 -3.96 0.57
CA THR A 135 13.11 -4.14 1.90
C THR A 135 11.70 -3.56 1.92
N TRP A 136 10.85 -4.10 2.79
CA TRP A 136 9.44 -3.71 2.93
C TRP A 136 9.14 -2.94 4.21
N CYS A 137 10.18 -2.60 4.96
CA CYS A 137 10.12 -1.68 6.07
C CYS A 137 11.49 -1.05 6.32
N ASN A 138 11.50 -0.01 7.16
CA ASN A 138 12.74 0.59 7.62
C ASN A 138 13.48 -0.40 8.53
N VAL A 139 14.77 -0.60 8.32
CA VAL A 139 15.64 -1.40 9.21
C VAL A 139 17.01 -0.74 9.23
N PRO A 140 17.31 0.16 10.18
CA PRO A 140 18.55 0.92 10.18
C PRO A 140 19.82 0.06 10.13
N SER A 141 19.81 -1.10 10.80
CA SER A 141 20.90 -2.10 10.71
C SER A 141 21.16 -2.55 9.27
N LEU A 142 20.10 -2.79 8.48
CA LEU A 142 20.24 -3.19 7.08
C LEU A 142 20.87 -2.07 6.25
N SER A 143 20.38 -0.85 6.39
CA SER A 143 20.89 0.30 5.63
C SER A 143 22.37 0.57 5.91
N VAL A 144 22.79 0.47 7.19
CA VAL A 144 24.20 0.64 7.57
C VAL A 144 25.06 -0.46 6.97
N VAL A 145 24.66 -1.73 7.11
CA VAL A 145 25.44 -2.85 6.58
C VAL A 145 25.47 -2.83 5.04
N ALA A 146 24.36 -2.54 4.37
CA ALA A 146 24.32 -2.45 2.91
C ALA A 146 25.28 -1.37 2.37
N ALA A 147 25.41 -0.23 3.07
CA ALA A 147 26.35 0.82 2.71
C ALA A 147 27.82 0.38 2.80
N GLU A 148 28.18 -0.52 3.72
CA GLU A 148 29.53 -1.12 3.81
C GLU A 148 29.90 -1.89 2.52
N PHE A 149 28.90 -2.38 1.79
CA PHE A 149 29.05 -3.13 0.53
C PHE A 149 28.72 -2.29 -0.71
N ALA A 150 28.52 -0.97 -0.56
CA ALA A 150 28.09 -0.07 -1.63
C ALA A 150 26.78 -0.52 -2.32
N LEU A 151 25.88 -1.16 -1.57
CA LEU A 151 24.57 -1.58 -2.08
C LEU A 151 23.50 -0.56 -1.68
N PRO A 152 22.80 0.05 -2.65
CA PRO A 152 21.64 0.87 -2.33
C PRO A 152 20.50 0.01 -1.78
N VAL A 153 19.76 0.55 -0.81
CA VAL A 153 18.58 -0.10 -0.22
C VAL A 153 17.32 0.56 -0.77
N ILE A 154 16.50 -0.20 -1.47
CA ILE A 154 15.19 0.22 -1.99
C ILE A 154 14.14 -0.17 -0.95
N HIS A 155 13.54 0.83 -0.32
CA HIS A 155 12.40 0.66 0.57
C HIS A 155 11.12 0.72 -0.26
N ALA A 156 10.43 -0.40 -0.29
CA ALA A 156 9.24 -0.66 -1.08
C ALA A 156 8.03 -0.84 -0.16
N GLU A 157 6.85 -0.39 -0.57
CA GLU A 157 5.57 -0.68 0.10
C GLU A 157 4.40 -0.35 -0.84
N LEU A 158 3.22 -0.86 -0.53
CA LEU A 158 1.97 -0.42 -1.12
C LEU A 158 1.76 1.08 -0.92
N GLY A 159 1.49 1.78 -2.02
CA GLY A 159 1.26 3.21 -2.01
C GLY A 159 -0.10 3.59 -1.40
N PRO A 160 -0.37 4.88 -1.25
CA PRO A 160 -1.58 5.38 -0.60
C PRO A 160 -2.82 5.35 -1.50
N LEU A 161 -2.65 5.23 -2.82
CA LEU A 161 -3.76 5.15 -3.77
C LEU A 161 -3.87 3.71 -4.28
N ARG A 162 -5.00 3.05 -4.01
CA ARG A 162 -5.19 1.61 -4.26
C ARG A 162 -6.51 1.32 -4.96
N GLU A 163 -6.53 0.18 -5.66
CA GLU A 163 -7.76 -0.40 -6.18
C GLU A 163 -8.75 -0.72 -5.03
N PRO A 164 -10.07 -0.67 -5.29
CA PRO A 164 -10.70 -0.42 -6.59
C PRO A 164 -10.98 1.07 -6.89
N TRP A 165 -10.66 1.97 -5.97
CA TRP A 165 -11.08 3.38 -6.07
C TRP A 165 -10.08 4.25 -6.84
N TYR A 166 -8.81 3.87 -6.80
CA TYR A 166 -7.74 4.60 -7.46
C TYR A 166 -6.86 3.70 -8.34
N GLN A 167 -6.17 4.32 -9.28
CA GLN A 167 -5.01 3.72 -9.92
C GLN A 167 -4.00 3.31 -8.85
N TRP A 168 -3.57 2.07 -8.90
CA TRP A 168 -2.76 1.48 -7.84
C TRP A 168 -1.33 2.01 -7.88
N THR A 169 -0.88 2.59 -6.77
CA THR A 169 0.48 3.10 -6.59
C THR A 169 1.27 2.31 -5.55
N ALA A 170 2.57 2.60 -5.53
CA ALA A 170 3.58 2.02 -4.67
C ALA A 170 4.55 3.10 -4.18
N TYR A 171 5.20 2.83 -3.04
CA TYR A 171 6.38 3.56 -2.60
C TYR A 171 7.65 2.90 -3.15
N PHE A 172 8.58 3.74 -3.58
CA PHE A 172 9.95 3.40 -3.94
C PHE A 172 10.84 4.52 -3.40
N ASP A 173 11.64 4.23 -2.38
CA ASP A 173 12.42 5.23 -1.65
C ASP A 173 13.78 4.68 -1.23
N PHE A 174 14.87 5.41 -1.48
CA PHE A 174 16.22 4.95 -1.11
C PHE A 174 16.59 5.24 0.36
N SER A 175 15.79 6.04 1.08
CA SER A 175 16.07 6.44 2.46
C SER A 175 15.17 5.72 3.48
N GLY A 176 13.88 5.57 3.17
CA GLY A 176 12.92 4.92 4.06
C GLY A 176 11.50 4.91 3.51
N VAL A 177 10.67 3.99 3.97
CA VAL A 177 9.27 3.88 3.58
C VAL A 177 8.34 4.17 4.75
N ASN A 178 7.20 4.81 4.45
CA ASN A 178 6.24 5.37 5.41
C ASN A 178 6.81 6.53 6.25
N GLY A 179 7.81 6.27 7.09
CA GLY A 179 8.58 7.28 7.81
C GLY A 179 10.02 7.36 7.32
N ARG A 180 10.74 8.43 7.71
CA ARG A 180 12.14 8.71 7.32
C ARG A 180 12.36 8.72 5.80
N THR A 181 11.34 9.16 5.08
CA THR A 181 11.33 9.14 3.61
C THR A 181 12.15 10.28 3.01
N GLU A 182 12.58 10.13 1.77
CA GLU A 182 13.29 11.19 1.05
C GLU A 182 12.37 12.12 0.26
N SER A 183 11.04 11.92 0.34
CA SER A 183 10.03 12.62 -0.45
C SER A 183 10.18 14.14 -0.43
N ARG A 184 10.32 14.76 0.76
CA ARG A 184 10.49 16.22 0.88
C ARG A 184 11.82 16.70 0.28
N ARG A 185 12.89 15.92 0.41
CA ARG A 185 14.21 16.25 -0.13
C ARG A 185 14.18 16.18 -1.67
N ARG A 186 13.56 15.15 -2.22
CA ARG A 186 13.34 14.99 -3.66
C ARG A 186 12.43 16.07 -4.23
N PHE A 187 11.37 16.47 -3.51
CA PHE A 187 10.52 17.58 -3.92
C PHE A 187 11.30 18.88 -4.13
N LYS A 188 12.21 19.24 -3.22
CA LYS A 188 13.09 20.42 -3.40
C LYS A 188 13.96 20.32 -4.66
N SER A 189 14.44 19.11 -4.97
CA SER A 189 15.25 18.86 -6.17
C SER A 189 14.40 18.99 -7.45
N PHE A 190 13.15 18.55 -7.39
CA PHE A 190 12.17 18.73 -8.45
C PHE A 190 11.82 20.21 -8.67
N GLU A 191 11.59 20.99 -7.62
CA GLU A 191 11.34 22.44 -7.72
C GLU A 191 12.48 23.17 -8.45
N LEU A 192 13.74 22.83 -8.13
CA LEU A 192 14.91 23.38 -8.81
C LEU A 192 15.01 22.95 -10.28
N SER A 193 14.66 21.69 -10.58
CA SER A 193 14.72 21.16 -11.94
C SER A 193 13.64 21.78 -12.84
N ARG A 194 12.43 22.00 -12.31
CA ARG A 194 11.33 22.67 -13.02
C ARG A 194 11.60 24.13 -13.38
N GLN A 195 12.48 24.81 -12.67
CA GLN A 195 12.90 26.16 -13.06
C GLN A 195 13.72 26.17 -14.36
N LYS A 196 14.32 25.02 -14.72
CA LYS A 196 15.15 24.84 -15.90
C LYS A 196 14.41 24.13 -17.04
N GLU A 197 13.47 23.26 -16.69
CA GLU A 197 12.76 22.39 -17.64
C GLU A 197 11.25 22.60 -17.57
N ALA A 198 10.61 22.67 -18.74
CA ALA A 198 9.16 22.80 -18.82
C ALA A 198 8.48 21.46 -18.50
N VAL A 199 8.11 21.28 -17.23
CA VAL A 199 7.32 20.13 -16.77
C VAL A 199 5.85 20.55 -16.61
N PRO A 200 4.89 19.78 -17.17
CA PRO A 200 3.46 20.04 -16.99
C PRO A 200 3.07 20.15 -15.51
N LEU A 201 2.14 21.05 -15.20
CA LEU A 201 1.52 21.14 -13.88
C LEU A 201 0.02 20.95 -14.05
N LEU A 202 -0.46 19.76 -13.70
CA LEU A 202 -1.88 19.44 -13.81
C LEU A 202 -2.65 20.04 -12.65
N SER A 203 -3.87 20.51 -12.92
CA SER A 203 -4.83 20.92 -11.89
C SER A 203 -5.29 19.72 -11.05
N THR A 204 -5.79 19.96 -9.83
CA THR A 204 -6.31 18.86 -8.99
C THR A 204 -7.44 18.08 -9.69
N ARG A 205 -8.23 18.73 -10.54
CA ARG A 205 -9.26 18.07 -11.35
C ARG A 205 -8.64 17.07 -12.34
N GLU A 206 -7.65 17.48 -13.12
CA GLU A 206 -6.95 16.59 -14.06
C GLU A 206 -6.27 15.42 -13.33
N LEU A 207 -5.70 15.69 -12.14
CA LEU A 207 -5.15 14.63 -11.30
C LEU A 207 -6.22 13.60 -10.89
N ARG A 208 -7.41 14.05 -10.48
CA ARG A 208 -8.54 13.14 -10.17
C ARG A 208 -9.02 12.36 -11.38
N GLU A 209 -9.06 12.98 -12.57
CA GLU A 209 -9.41 12.31 -13.82
C GLU A 209 -8.43 11.17 -14.15
N LEU A 210 -7.14 11.34 -13.82
CA LEU A 210 -6.11 10.33 -14.04
C LEU A 210 -6.06 9.24 -12.96
N PHE A 211 -6.29 9.58 -11.69
CA PHE A 211 -6.08 8.64 -10.58
C PHE A 211 -7.34 8.01 -10.02
N VAL A 212 -8.51 8.65 -10.10
CA VAL A 212 -9.76 8.08 -9.57
C VAL A 212 -10.43 7.21 -10.64
N ILE A 213 -10.62 5.94 -10.32
CA ILE A 213 -11.17 4.95 -11.27
C ILE A 213 -12.63 5.25 -11.58
N GLU A 214 -13.46 5.44 -10.54
CA GLU A 214 -14.90 5.64 -10.69
C GLU A 214 -15.23 7.10 -11.04
N PRO A 215 -15.73 7.41 -12.25
CA PRO A 215 -15.98 8.79 -12.66
C PRO A 215 -16.95 9.53 -11.76
N ALA A 216 -17.97 8.84 -11.22
CA ALA A 216 -18.96 9.44 -10.33
C ALA A 216 -18.38 9.95 -8.99
N GLN A 217 -17.16 9.51 -8.62
CA GLN A 217 -16.49 9.89 -7.38
C GLN A 217 -15.47 11.03 -7.58
N ARG A 218 -15.21 11.48 -8.81
CA ARG A 218 -14.15 12.45 -9.14
C ARG A 218 -14.42 13.88 -8.67
N GLU A 219 -15.69 14.26 -8.57
CA GLU A 219 -16.04 15.62 -8.21
C GLU A 219 -16.19 15.78 -6.69
N PRO A 220 -15.51 16.76 -6.06
CA PRO A 220 -15.66 17.02 -4.65
C PRO A 220 -17.04 17.62 -4.35
N ARG A 221 -17.59 17.30 -3.17
CA ARG A 221 -18.82 17.94 -2.68
C ARG A 221 -18.49 19.34 -2.15
N SER A 222 -19.33 20.32 -2.52
CA SER A 222 -19.18 21.71 -2.06
C SER A 222 -19.45 21.88 -0.57
N ASP A 223 -20.43 21.14 -0.04
CA ASP A 223 -21.00 21.39 1.29
C ASP A 223 -20.66 20.23 2.24
N PRO A 224 -19.63 20.37 3.09
CA PRO A 224 -19.30 19.36 4.08
C PRO A 224 -20.33 19.32 5.22
N GLU A 225 -20.61 18.13 5.72
CA GLU A 225 -21.50 17.88 6.86
C GLU A 225 -20.77 18.09 8.21
N PHE A 226 -19.45 17.85 8.22
CA PHE A 226 -18.59 17.85 9.40
C PHE A 226 -17.44 18.82 9.24
N ASP A 227 -17.03 19.43 10.36
CA ASP A 227 -15.93 20.38 10.35
C ASP A 227 -14.58 19.65 10.27
N ILE A 228 -14.49 18.45 10.86
CA ILE A 228 -13.28 17.62 10.83
C ILE A 228 -13.58 16.12 10.72
N GLY A 229 -12.86 15.46 9.82
CA GLY A 229 -12.82 14.01 9.65
C GLY A 229 -11.52 13.40 10.17
N LEU A 230 -11.61 12.28 10.89
CA LEU A 230 -10.48 11.55 11.46
C LEU A 230 -10.45 10.10 10.94
N PRO A 231 -9.69 9.80 9.87
CA PRO A 231 -9.42 8.43 9.46
C PRO A 231 -8.46 7.78 10.46
N LEU A 232 -9.00 6.86 11.25
CA LEU A 232 -8.26 6.09 12.24
C LEU A 232 -7.46 4.99 11.55
N GLN A 233 -6.40 4.51 12.21
CA GLN A 233 -5.46 3.53 11.65
C GLN A 233 -5.45 2.24 12.48
N VAL A 234 -4.84 1.18 11.95
CA VAL A 234 -4.62 -0.06 12.73
C VAL A 234 -3.60 0.25 13.83
N GLU A 235 -3.96 -0.07 15.07
CA GLU A 235 -3.29 0.41 16.27
C GLU A 235 -1.87 -0.16 16.41
N ASN A 236 -1.65 -1.37 15.90
CA ASN A 236 -0.35 -2.04 15.85
C ASN A 236 0.27 -2.08 14.44
N ASP A 237 -0.12 -1.16 13.55
CA ASP A 237 0.59 -0.94 12.29
C ASP A 237 1.94 -0.27 12.52
N THR A 238 2.94 -0.58 11.70
CA THR A 238 4.27 0.05 11.76
C THR A 238 4.22 1.58 11.67
N ASN A 239 3.24 2.14 10.94
CA ASN A 239 2.98 3.57 10.89
C ASN A 239 2.66 4.16 12.26
N ILE A 240 1.87 3.45 13.07
CA ILE A 240 1.48 3.90 14.41
C ILE A 240 2.59 3.64 15.41
N ILE A 241 3.18 2.45 15.36
CA ILE A 241 4.20 2.02 16.31
C ILE A 241 5.48 2.86 16.20
N ALA A 242 5.94 3.16 14.98
CA ALA A 242 7.25 3.77 14.75
C ALA A 242 7.19 5.24 14.28
N PHE A 243 6.12 5.65 13.60
CA PHE A 243 6.09 6.91 12.85
C PHE A 243 4.96 7.86 13.27
N ALA A 244 4.27 7.58 14.37
CA ALA A 244 3.14 8.39 14.83
C ALA A 244 3.50 9.70 15.54
N ASN A 245 4.78 9.97 15.80
CA ASN A 245 5.23 11.10 16.63
C ASN A 245 4.53 11.16 18.00
N GLY A 246 4.29 9.99 18.61
CA GLY A 246 3.66 9.87 19.92
C GLY A 246 2.12 9.98 19.92
N TRP A 247 1.50 10.17 18.76
CA TRP A 247 0.04 10.17 18.63
C TRP A 247 -0.56 8.77 18.62
N THR A 248 -1.76 8.65 19.20
CA THR A 248 -2.63 7.47 19.07
C THR A 248 -3.99 7.87 18.52
N ASN A 249 -4.77 6.89 18.04
CA ASN A 249 -6.15 7.12 17.61
C ASN A 249 -6.98 7.84 18.70
N ASP A 250 -6.83 7.45 19.97
CA ASP A 250 -7.56 8.06 21.08
C ASP A 250 -7.17 9.51 21.32
N GLN A 251 -5.87 9.81 21.30
CA GLN A 251 -5.39 11.18 21.48
C GLN A 251 -5.86 12.08 20.33
N LEU A 252 -5.83 11.58 19.09
CA LEU A 252 -6.36 12.30 17.93
C LEU A 252 -7.85 12.62 18.10
N ILE A 253 -8.66 11.63 18.49
CA ILE A 253 -10.10 11.82 18.74
C ILE A 253 -10.32 12.84 19.86
N ALA A 254 -9.65 12.67 21.00
CA ALA A 254 -9.82 13.55 22.15
C ALA A 254 -9.44 15.00 21.82
N ALA A 255 -8.30 15.22 21.16
CA ALA A 255 -7.84 16.55 20.79
C ALA A 255 -8.75 17.22 19.77
N ALA A 256 -9.14 16.52 18.71
CA ALA A 256 -10.05 17.07 17.70
C ALA A 256 -11.45 17.35 18.29
N SER A 257 -12.01 16.43 19.07
CA SER A 257 -13.32 16.64 19.69
C SER A 257 -13.34 17.74 20.74
N ALA A 258 -12.21 18.04 21.40
CA ALA A 258 -12.09 19.19 22.28
C ALA A 258 -12.14 20.53 21.52
N ILE A 259 -11.63 20.58 20.29
CA ILE A 259 -11.58 21.80 19.46
C ILE A 259 -12.91 22.01 18.72
N TYR A 260 -13.42 20.98 18.05
CA TYR A 260 -14.55 21.09 17.13
C TYR A 260 -15.88 20.64 17.75
N GLY A 261 -15.84 19.90 18.86
CA GLY A 261 -17.03 19.34 19.50
C GLY A 261 -17.54 18.04 18.85
N ARG A 262 -18.15 17.18 19.66
CA ARG A 262 -18.62 15.84 19.25
C ARG A 262 -19.51 15.82 18.01
N GLY A 263 -20.42 16.80 17.88
CA GLY A 263 -21.38 16.86 16.78
C GLY A 263 -20.74 17.16 15.42
N LYS A 264 -19.53 17.73 15.41
CA LYS A 264 -18.82 18.21 14.22
C LYS A 264 -17.57 17.39 13.88
N THR A 265 -17.20 16.44 14.72
CA THR A 265 -16.12 15.47 14.48
C THR A 265 -16.68 14.17 13.94
N LEU A 266 -16.20 13.73 12.77
CA LEU A 266 -16.50 12.43 12.18
C LEU A 266 -15.27 11.52 12.24
N ILE A 267 -15.39 10.33 12.82
CA ILE A 267 -14.33 9.32 12.83
C ILE A 267 -14.63 8.22 11.82
N ARG A 268 -13.60 7.75 11.12
CA ARG A 268 -13.70 6.57 10.25
C ARG A 268 -12.76 5.49 10.78
N ARG A 269 -13.34 4.40 11.28
CA ARG A 269 -12.58 3.22 11.73
C ARG A 269 -11.86 2.58 10.56
N HIS A 270 -10.61 2.17 10.76
CA HIS A 270 -9.90 1.35 9.78
C HIS A 270 -10.54 -0.05 9.68
N PRO A 271 -10.74 -0.63 8.48
CA PRO A 271 -11.35 -1.96 8.35
C PRO A 271 -10.62 -3.06 9.13
N GLY A 272 -9.29 -2.96 9.22
CA GLY A 272 -8.45 -3.85 10.04
C GLY A 272 -8.17 -3.36 11.47
N GLY A 273 -8.82 -2.29 11.94
CA GLY A 273 -8.60 -1.74 13.27
C GLY A 273 -9.10 -2.69 14.36
N LEU A 274 -8.33 -2.82 15.43
CA LEU A 274 -8.59 -3.77 16.53
C LEU A 274 -9.62 -3.24 17.51
N ARG A 275 -9.73 -1.91 17.64
CA ARG A 275 -10.60 -1.28 18.62
C ARG A 275 -11.99 -0.97 18.08
N ASP A 276 -12.98 -1.09 18.96
CA ASP A 276 -14.30 -0.51 18.78
C ASP A 276 -14.33 0.93 19.34
N TYR A 277 -14.88 1.84 18.55
CA TYR A 277 -15.00 3.25 18.86
C TYR A 277 -16.44 3.67 19.18
N THR A 278 -17.34 2.72 19.47
CA THR A 278 -18.67 3.06 20.01
C THR A 278 -18.53 3.87 21.31
N GLY A 279 -19.29 4.97 21.40
CA GLY A 279 -19.36 5.78 22.62
C GLY A 279 -18.28 6.85 22.77
N VAL A 280 -17.30 6.95 21.85
CA VAL A 280 -16.33 8.04 21.86
C VAL A 280 -16.98 9.39 21.56
N ALA A 281 -16.28 10.47 21.88
CA ALA A 281 -16.76 11.85 21.71
C ALA A 281 -16.76 12.32 20.24
N ALA A 282 -17.16 11.48 19.29
CA ALA A 282 -17.28 11.80 17.86
C ALA A 282 -18.45 11.03 17.22
N GLN A 283 -18.84 11.40 16.00
CA GLN A 283 -19.75 10.61 15.17
C GLN A 283 -18.98 9.53 14.42
N VAL A 284 -19.59 8.36 14.22
CA VAL A 284 -18.96 7.24 13.49
C VAL A 284 -19.42 7.24 12.03
N ASP A 285 -18.46 7.28 11.12
CA ASP A 285 -18.70 7.20 9.69
C ASP A 285 -19.25 5.82 9.26
N LYS A 286 -20.17 5.85 8.29
CA LYS A 286 -20.78 4.66 7.67
C LYS A 286 -20.59 4.66 6.14
N SER A 287 -19.72 5.52 5.62
CA SER A 287 -19.49 5.65 4.20
C SER A 287 -18.85 4.39 3.63
N LEU A 288 -19.21 4.04 2.39
CA LEU A 288 -18.71 2.84 1.73
C LEU A 288 -17.18 2.84 1.57
N ASN A 289 -16.59 4.00 1.29
CA ASN A 289 -15.16 4.17 1.01
C ASN A 289 -14.62 5.46 1.62
N SER A 290 -13.30 5.66 1.54
CA SER A 290 -12.60 6.83 2.05
C SER A 290 -12.98 8.11 1.28
N ILE A 291 -13.20 8.06 -0.03
CA ILE A 291 -13.63 9.22 -0.84
C ILE A 291 -14.94 9.80 -0.29
N ALA A 292 -15.96 8.96 -0.12
CA ALA A 292 -17.26 9.37 0.40
C ALA A 292 -17.15 9.95 1.82
N PHE A 293 -16.25 9.42 2.65
CA PHE A 293 -15.94 9.98 3.96
C PHE A 293 -15.28 11.38 3.86
N ILE A 294 -14.23 11.52 3.05
CA ILE A 294 -13.49 12.78 2.83
C ILE A 294 -14.45 13.87 2.33
N GLN A 295 -15.36 13.51 1.43
CA GLN A 295 -16.32 14.45 0.85
C GLN A 295 -17.29 15.02 1.89
N ARG A 296 -17.53 14.34 3.02
CA ARG A 296 -18.40 14.81 4.11
C ARG A 296 -17.70 15.76 5.07
N CYS A 297 -16.39 15.95 4.96
CA CYS A 297 -15.59 16.68 5.93
C CYS A 297 -15.00 17.96 5.30
N ALA A 298 -15.03 19.08 6.03
CA ALA A 298 -14.38 20.31 5.63
C ALA A 298 -12.86 20.19 5.71
N ARG A 299 -12.39 19.54 6.79
CA ARG A 299 -10.98 19.24 7.06
C ARG A 299 -10.81 17.75 7.32
N VAL A 300 -9.62 17.23 7.07
CA VAL A 300 -9.25 15.86 7.45
C VAL A 300 -7.95 15.90 8.24
N ALA A 301 -7.95 15.32 9.44
CA ALA A 301 -6.76 15.17 10.26
C ALA A 301 -6.44 13.70 10.51
N THR A 302 -5.19 13.33 10.26
CA THR A 302 -4.71 11.97 10.46
C THR A 302 -3.35 11.99 11.14
N ILE A 303 -2.96 10.86 11.71
CA ILE A 303 -1.59 10.67 12.19
C ILE A 303 -0.71 10.57 10.94
N ASN A 304 -0.82 9.50 10.18
CA ASN A 304 -0.03 9.30 8.96
C ASN A 304 -0.71 8.34 7.97
N SER A 305 -2.04 8.32 7.96
CA SER A 305 -2.82 7.47 7.06
C SER A 305 -2.66 7.87 5.58
N SER A 306 -2.81 6.89 4.69
CA SER A 306 -2.94 7.10 3.24
C SER A 306 -4.09 8.06 2.88
N VAL A 307 -5.13 8.09 3.71
CA VAL A 307 -6.28 9.01 3.57
C VAL A 307 -5.84 10.48 3.63
N GLY A 308 -4.68 10.79 4.21
CA GLY A 308 -4.06 12.12 4.15
C GLY A 308 -3.78 12.57 2.71
N LEU A 309 -3.14 11.73 1.89
CA LEU A 309 -2.90 12.06 0.48
C LEU A 309 -4.21 12.13 -0.31
N GLU A 310 -5.14 11.20 -0.05
CA GLU A 310 -6.46 11.24 -0.68
C GLU A 310 -7.16 12.58 -0.41
N SER A 311 -7.10 13.08 0.83
CA SER A 311 -7.71 14.36 1.22
C SER A 311 -7.09 15.55 0.49
N LEU A 312 -5.77 15.52 0.26
CA LEU A 312 -5.10 16.51 -0.58
C LEU A 312 -5.64 16.51 -2.02
N LEU A 313 -5.83 15.32 -2.60
CA LEU A 313 -6.37 15.14 -3.96
C LEU A 313 -7.83 15.61 -4.10
N PHE A 314 -8.59 15.65 -3.02
CA PHE A 314 -9.98 16.13 -2.99
C PHE A 314 -10.13 17.57 -2.49
N ASP A 315 -9.05 18.36 -2.57
CA ASP A 315 -9.07 19.78 -2.20
C ASP A 315 -9.53 20.05 -0.75
N ARG A 316 -9.35 19.07 0.15
CA ARG A 316 -9.62 19.25 1.57
C ARG A 316 -8.40 19.81 2.29
N GLU A 317 -8.65 20.68 3.26
CA GLU A 317 -7.63 21.10 4.20
C GLU A 317 -7.21 19.87 5.02
N THR A 318 -5.94 19.52 4.92
CA THR A 318 -5.41 18.24 5.41
C THR A 318 -4.38 18.52 6.50
N ILE A 319 -4.47 17.78 7.60
CA ILE A 319 -3.57 17.83 8.75
C ILE A 319 -2.94 16.45 8.92
N ILE A 320 -1.61 16.39 8.99
CA ILE A 320 -0.83 15.16 9.16
C ILE A 320 0.11 15.36 10.36
N LEU A 321 -0.08 14.58 11.42
CA LEU A 321 0.58 14.77 12.71
C LEU A 321 1.81 13.86 12.92
N GLY A 322 1.83 12.73 12.24
CA GLY A 322 2.92 11.76 12.21
C GLY A 322 3.90 12.01 11.07
N ASP A 323 4.98 11.24 11.08
CA ASP A 323 5.91 11.18 9.96
C ASP A 323 5.24 10.43 8.79
N ASN A 324 5.30 11.02 7.60
CA ASN A 324 4.59 10.57 6.40
C ASN A 324 5.20 11.21 5.13
N PRO A 325 5.22 10.51 3.98
CA PRO A 325 5.87 11.03 2.78
C PRO A 325 5.19 12.26 2.17
N CYS A 326 3.93 12.55 2.50
CA CYS A 326 3.19 13.73 2.03
C CYS A 326 2.99 14.81 3.09
N ALA A 327 3.54 14.65 4.30
CA ALA A 327 3.36 15.61 5.40
C ALA A 327 3.78 17.04 5.02
N PHE A 328 4.80 17.20 4.17
CA PHE A 328 5.27 18.52 3.72
C PHE A 328 4.26 19.30 2.86
N ALA A 329 3.20 18.65 2.36
CA ALA A 329 2.12 19.27 1.60
C ALA A 329 0.87 19.57 2.45
N ALA A 330 0.91 19.28 3.76
CA ALA A 330 -0.22 19.38 4.68
C ALA A 330 0.08 20.36 5.84
N LEU A 331 -0.95 20.61 6.66
CA LEU A 331 -0.79 21.23 7.99
C LEU A 331 -0.25 20.20 8.99
N ASP A 332 0.42 20.65 10.03
CA ASP A 332 1.03 19.83 11.09
C ASP A 332 0.37 20.02 12.48
N ARG A 333 -0.73 20.79 12.55
CA ARG A 333 -1.44 21.12 13.80
C ARG A 333 -2.96 21.12 13.62
N LEU A 334 -3.67 20.67 14.65
CA LEU A 334 -5.14 20.55 14.66
C LEU A 334 -5.89 21.89 14.79
N ASP A 335 -5.29 22.85 15.48
CA ASP A 335 -5.85 24.18 15.73
C ASP A 335 -5.83 25.10 14.50
N GLY A 336 -5.20 24.65 13.40
CA GLY A 336 -5.17 25.36 12.13
C GLY A 336 -4.31 26.62 12.13
N GLN A 337 -3.56 26.91 13.19
CA GLN A 337 -2.55 27.96 13.15
C GLN A 337 -1.37 27.47 12.32
N ALA A 338 -1.27 27.96 11.09
CA ALA A 338 -0.11 27.69 10.25
C ALA A 338 1.15 28.22 10.93
N ASN A 339 2.20 27.39 10.98
CA ASN A 339 3.53 27.87 11.32
C ASN A 339 3.92 29.04 10.40
N ALA A 340 4.74 29.98 10.89
CA ALA A 340 5.30 31.09 10.12
C ALA A 340 6.19 30.65 8.93
N THR A 341 6.37 29.34 8.73
CA THR A 341 7.14 28.78 7.63
C THR A 341 6.34 28.81 6.33
N PRO A 342 6.88 29.35 5.23
CA PRO A 342 6.25 29.29 3.92
C PRO A 342 5.95 27.84 3.57
N ARG A 343 4.68 27.55 3.28
CA ARG A 343 4.27 26.24 2.77
C ARG A 343 4.64 26.15 1.30
N PRO A 344 5.06 24.96 0.82
CA PRO A 344 5.25 24.77 -0.61
C PRO A 344 3.93 24.96 -1.34
N ASP A 345 4.01 25.29 -2.63
CA ASP A 345 2.84 25.31 -3.49
C ASP A 345 2.20 23.91 -3.47
N ARG A 346 1.00 23.84 -2.86
CA ARG A 346 0.25 22.58 -2.66
C ARG A 346 0.03 21.85 -3.98
N LEU A 347 -0.23 22.56 -5.08
CA LEU A 347 -0.49 21.94 -6.37
C LEU A 347 0.79 21.31 -6.94
N GLN A 348 1.93 21.99 -6.79
CA GLN A 348 3.23 21.46 -7.21
C GLN A 348 3.65 20.26 -6.36
N ALA A 349 3.48 20.34 -5.05
CA ALA A 349 3.74 19.24 -4.14
C ALA A 349 2.90 18.01 -4.49
N LEU A 350 1.60 18.20 -4.75
CA LEU A 350 0.70 17.10 -5.12
C LEU A 350 1.09 16.46 -6.46
N ASN A 351 1.43 17.26 -7.47
CA ASN A 351 1.92 16.77 -8.76
C ASN A 351 3.21 15.94 -8.58
N PHE A 352 4.18 16.46 -7.83
CA PHE A 352 5.40 15.72 -7.51
C PHE A 352 5.10 14.42 -6.75
N LEU A 353 4.22 14.46 -5.74
CA LEU A 353 3.89 13.26 -4.98
C LEU A 353 3.33 12.15 -5.88
N LEU A 354 2.45 12.49 -6.82
CA LEU A 354 1.78 11.52 -7.68
C LEU A 354 2.65 10.98 -8.83
N PHE A 355 3.55 11.79 -9.38
CA PHE A 355 4.33 11.40 -10.57
C PHE A 355 5.85 11.35 -10.33
N GLY A 356 6.39 12.14 -9.41
CA GLY A 356 7.81 12.09 -9.05
C GLY A 356 8.10 11.06 -7.95
N TYR A 357 7.27 11.01 -6.91
CA TYR A 357 7.53 10.19 -5.73
C TYR A 357 6.87 8.80 -5.80
N LEU A 358 5.56 8.75 -5.99
CA LEU A 358 4.83 7.49 -6.13
C LEU A 358 5.14 6.84 -7.48
N VAL A 359 5.11 5.50 -7.48
CA VAL A 359 5.31 4.70 -8.69
C VAL A 359 4.04 3.89 -8.98
N PRO A 360 3.67 3.65 -10.24
CA PRO A 360 2.64 2.66 -10.57
C PRO A 360 3.01 1.27 -10.01
N TYR A 361 2.06 0.60 -9.36
CA TYR A 361 2.32 -0.61 -8.56
C TYR A 361 3.08 -1.72 -9.31
N GLU A 362 2.75 -1.96 -10.58
CA GLU A 362 3.40 -2.92 -11.47
C GLU A 362 4.92 -2.72 -11.60
N PHE A 363 5.40 -1.48 -11.54
CA PHE A 363 6.82 -1.17 -11.73
C PHE A 363 7.67 -1.54 -10.51
N LEU A 364 7.07 -1.70 -9.33
CA LEU A 364 7.78 -2.12 -8.12
C LEU A 364 8.35 -3.55 -8.25
N PHE A 365 7.84 -4.33 -9.21
CA PHE A 365 8.27 -5.70 -9.49
C PHE A 365 8.81 -5.86 -10.93
N ASP A 366 9.11 -4.75 -11.63
CA ASP A 366 9.75 -4.80 -12.95
C ASP A 366 11.25 -4.53 -12.81
N ARG A 367 12.04 -5.57 -13.08
CA ARG A 367 13.51 -5.53 -12.98
C ARG A 367 14.15 -4.37 -13.76
N ASP A 368 13.66 -4.08 -14.96
CA ASP A 368 14.29 -3.09 -15.83
C ASP A 368 13.89 -1.67 -15.39
N TYR A 369 12.70 -1.49 -14.80
CA TYR A 369 12.35 -0.27 -14.08
C TYR A 369 13.21 -0.05 -12.85
N LEU A 370 13.43 -1.08 -12.01
CA LEU A 370 14.30 -0.97 -10.85
C LEU A 370 15.72 -0.54 -11.25
N ARG A 371 16.27 -1.13 -12.31
CA ARG A 371 17.57 -0.75 -12.90
C ARG A 371 17.58 0.68 -13.45
N TRP A 372 16.52 1.09 -14.12
CA TRP A 372 16.39 2.46 -14.59
C TRP A 372 16.37 3.44 -13.40
N ARG A 373 15.70 3.13 -12.29
CA ARG A 373 15.76 3.97 -11.08
C ARG A 373 17.16 3.99 -10.44
N LEU A 374 17.90 2.88 -10.52
CA LEU A 374 19.29 2.80 -10.07
C LEU A 374 20.27 3.55 -10.97
N SER A 375 19.90 3.89 -12.21
CA SER A 375 20.73 4.77 -13.06
C SER A 375 20.55 6.26 -12.74
N GLU A 376 19.89 6.57 -11.62
CA GLU A 376 19.69 7.92 -11.08
C GLU A 376 19.09 8.92 -12.09
N PRO A 377 17.94 8.62 -12.72
CA PRO A 377 17.27 9.57 -13.60
C PRO A 377 16.87 10.82 -12.82
N SER A 378 16.80 11.96 -13.51
CA SER A 378 16.40 13.21 -12.90
C SER A 378 14.95 13.15 -12.40
N GLU A 379 14.59 14.04 -11.47
CA GLU A 379 13.20 14.11 -10.98
C GLU A 379 12.20 14.45 -12.10
N THR A 380 12.63 15.18 -13.13
CA THR A 380 11.80 15.52 -14.29
C THR A 380 11.62 14.32 -15.23
N GLU A 381 12.66 13.52 -15.45
CA GLU A 381 12.58 12.26 -16.18
C GLU A 381 11.64 11.27 -15.48
N ILE A 382 11.73 11.15 -14.15
CA ILE A 382 10.83 10.33 -13.35
C ILE A 382 9.39 10.79 -13.47
N TYR A 383 9.17 12.10 -13.27
CA TYR A 383 7.84 12.71 -13.38
C TYR A 383 7.20 12.44 -14.75
N LEU A 384 7.92 12.74 -15.83
CA LEU A 384 7.40 12.62 -17.19
C LEU A 384 7.14 11.16 -17.56
N PHE A 385 8.02 10.25 -17.18
CA PHE A 385 7.83 8.82 -17.40
C PHE A 385 6.52 8.33 -16.76
N HIS A 386 6.26 8.66 -15.50
CA HIS A 386 5.05 8.22 -14.81
C HIS A 386 3.80 8.94 -15.32
N LEU A 387 3.87 10.23 -15.63
CA LEU A 387 2.74 10.97 -16.21
C LEU A 387 2.31 10.34 -17.54
N GLU A 388 3.24 10.15 -18.46
CA GLU A 388 2.98 9.54 -19.77
C GLU A 388 2.42 8.11 -19.61
N TYR A 389 3.00 7.33 -18.69
CA TYR A 389 2.50 6.00 -18.38
C TYR A 389 1.06 6.00 -17.88
N VAL A 390 0.73 6.85 -16.91
CA VAL A 390 -0.64 6.91 -16.34
C VAL A 390 -1.65 7.37 -17.40
N GLN A 391 -1.28 8.31 -18.27
CA GLN A 391 -2.11 8.73 -19.40
C GLN A 391 -2.33 7.61 -20.42
N GLU A 392 -1.28 6.86 -20.77
CA GLU A 392 -1.39 5.67 -21.64
C GLU A 392 -2.26 4.58 -21.00
N ARG A 393 -2.08 4.33 -19.70
CA ARG A 393 -2.90 3.37 -18.95
C ARG A 393 -4.37 3.78 -18.99
N GLN A 394 -4.70 5.04 -18.72
CA GLN A 394 -6.08 5.55 -18.82
C GLN A 394 -6.66 5.39 -20.22
N ARG A 395 -5.92 5.77 -21.28
CA ARG A 395 -6.36 5.56 -22.67
C ARG A 395 -6.58 4.09 -22.97
N SER A 396 -5.69 3.21 -22.51
CA SER A 396 -5.85 1.76 -22.72
C SER A 396 -7.13 1.22 -22.09
N ILE A 397 -7.52 1.74 -20.92
CA ILE A 397 -8.76 1.36 -20.24
C ILE A 397 -9.98 1.84 -21.03
N GLN A 398 -9.94 3.05 -21.58
CA GLN A 398 -11.03 3.66 -22.32
C GLN A 398 -11.22 3.05 -23.72
N GLU A 399 -10.12 2.80 -24.43
CA GLU A 399 -10.11 2.31 -25.81
C GLU A 399 -10.18 0.78 -25.91
N GLY A 400 -9.80 0.07 -24.85
CA GLY A 400 -9.82 -1.39 -24.77
C GLY A 400 -9.02 -2.04 -25.92
N PRO A 401 -9.61 -3.00 -26.68
CA PRO A 401 -8.92 -3.69 -27.77
C PRO A 401 -8.40 -2.79 -28.91
N ARG A 402 -8.86 -1.53 -28.99
CA ARG A 402 -8.44 -0.58 -30.03
C ARG A 402 -7.16 0.17 -29.67
N PHE A 403 -6.73 0.09 -28.40
CA PHE A 403 -5.56 0.80 -27.91
C PHE A 403 -4.29 0.34 -28.63
N ARG A 404 -3.49 1.31 -29.05
CA ARG A 404 -2.14 1.08 -29.58
C ARG A 404 -1.13 1.70 -28.61
N ALA A 405 -0.28 0.86 -28.04
CA ALA A 405 0.74 1.29 -27.11
C ALA A 405 1.78 2.17 -27.80
N SER A 406 2.49 2.97 -27.01
CA SER A 406 3.61 3.78 -27.49
C SER A 406 4.80 2.90 -27.89
N ASN A 407 5.83 3.49 -28.52
CA ASN A 407 7.07 2.78 -28.87
C ASN A 407 8.06 2.67 -27.68
N HIS A 408 7.64 2.92 -26.43
CA HIS A 408 8.56 2.92 -25.30
C HIS A 408 8.59 1.56 -24.58
N PRO A 409 9.73 0.83 -24.57
CA PRO A 409 9.79 -0.54 -24.06
C PRO A 409 9.33 -0.72 -22.61
N LEU A 410 9.80 0.13 -21.68
CA LEU A 410 9.42 0.04 -20.26
C LEU A 410 7.92 0.30 -20.03
N ARG A 411 7.34 1.30 -20.70
CA ARG A 411 5.89 1.58 -20.60
C ARG A 411 5.07 0.43 -21.16
N ASN A 412 5.49 -0.16 -22.27
CA ASN A 412 4.82 -1.33 -22.85
C ASN A 412 4.84 -2.54 -21.90
N ARG A 413 5.95 -2.75 -21.18
CA ARG A 413 6.04 -3.77 -20.13
C ARG A 413 5.13 -3.47 -18.96
N GLY A 414 5.13 -2.23 -18.47
CA GLY A 414 4.21 -1.78 -17.43
C GLY A 414 2.75 -2.03 -17.81
N LEU A 415 2.35 -1.62 -19.02
CA LEU A 415 1.00 -1.83 -19.53
C LEU A 415 0.65 -3.32 -19.66
N LEU A 416 1.58 -4.14 -20.14
CA LEU A 416 1.40 -5.59 -20.21
C LEU A 416 1.23 -6.21 -18.81
N ALA A 417 2.05 -5.80 -17.85
CA ALA A 417 1.95 -6.24 -16.45
C ALA A 417 0.61 -5.82 -15.84
N PHE A 418 0.20 -4.57 -16.03
CA PHE A 418 -1.12 -4.07 -15.64
C PHE A 418 -2.25 -4.93 -16.20
N TRP A 419 -2.27 -5.19 -17.52
CA TRP A 419 -3.30 -6.00 -18.15
C TRP A 419 -3.29 -7.46 -17.71
N ARG A 420 -2.12 -8.06 -17.47
CA ARG A 420 -2.01 -9.42 -16.91
C ARG A 420 -2.63 -9.49 -15.51
N MET A 421 -2.31 -8.52 -14.64
CA MET A 421 -2.90 -8.45 -13.30
C MET A 421 -4.43 -8.30 -13.36
N ARG A 422 -4.94 -7.48 -14.29
CA ARG A 422 -6.37 -7.27 -14.47
C ARG A 422 -7.10 -8.47 -15.08
N ALA A 423 -6.49 -9.15 -16.05
CA ALA A 423 -7.04 -10.35 -16.67
C ALA A 423 -7.24 -11.48 -15.65
N GLY A 424 -6.22 -11.76 -14.82
CA GLY A 424 -6.35 -12.76 -13.75
C GLY A 424 -7.48 -12.42 -12.77
N THR A 425 -7.67 -11.14 -12.47
CA THR A 425 -8.79 -10.66 -11.62
C THR A 425 -10.15 -10.92 -12.27
N LEU A 426 -10.27 -10.69 -13.57
CA LEU A 426 -11.52 -10.89 -14.33
C LEU A 426 -11.86 -12.39 -14.48
N GLU A 427 -10.90 -13.21 -14.85
CA GLU A 427 -11.08 -14.68 -14.96
C GLU A 427 -11.53 -15.27 -13.63
N HIS A 428 -10.92 -14.81 -12.54
CA HIS A 428 -11.35 -15.20 -11.21
C HIS A 428 -12.77 -14.72 -10.90
N ARG A 429 -13.08 -13.44 -11.14
CA ARG A 429 -14.42 -12.89 -10.87
C ARG A 429 -15.51 -13.64 -11.63
N VAL A 430 -15.24 -14.01 -12.89
CA VAL A 430 -16.12 -14.86 -13.69
C VAL A 430 -16.30 -16.24 -13.05
N THR A 431 -15.22 -16.84 -12.56
CA THR A 431 -15.27 -18.15 -11.87
C THR A 431 -16.09 -18.08 -10.59
N THR A 432 -15.91 -17.04 -9.78
CA THR A 432 -16.66 -16.82 -8.53
C THR A 432 -18.14 -16.56 -8.81
N LEU A 433 -18.46 -15.69 -9.77
CA LEU A 433 -19.84 -15.46 -10.19
C LEU A 433 -20.51 -16.74 -10.73
N ARG A 434 -19.78 -17.59 -11.44
CA ARG A 434 -20.28 -18.92 -11.87
C ARG A 434 -20.57 -19.82 -10.68
N GLY A 435 -19.71 -19.81 -9.65
CA GLY A 435 -19.92 -20.55 -8.40
C GLY A 435 -21.14 -20.05 -7.62
N GLU A 436 -21.26 -18.74 -7.44
CA GLU A 436 -22.43 -18.10 -6.80
C GLU A 436 -23.73 -18.41 -7.58
N TYR A 437 -23.69 -18.30 -8.90
CA TYR A 437 -24.83 -18.64 -9.76
C TYR A 437 -25.23 -20.12 -9.62
N ALA A 438 -24.27 -21.03 -9.60
CA ALA A 438 -24.52 -22.45 -9.39
C ALA A 438 -25.12 -22.73 -7.99
N ALA A 439 -24.61 -22.09 -6.94
CA ALA A 439 -25.12 -22.22 -5.58
C ALA A 439 -26.56 -21.68 -5.46
N VAL A 440 -26.85 -20.53 -6.07
CA VAL A 440 -28.21 -19.98 -6.14
C VAL A 440 -29.14 -20.92 -6.92
N GLY A 441 -28.66 -21.47 -8.05
CA GLY A 441 -29.40 -22.46 -8.83
C GLY A 441 -29.74 -23.72 -8.02
N GLN A 442 -28.78 -24.23 -7.23
CA GLN A 442 -28.99 -25.36 -6.35
C GLN A 442 -30.01 -25.04 -5.24
N ALA A 443 -29.88 -23.89 -4.57
CA ALA A 443 -30.82 -23.46 -3.54
C ALA A 443 -32.24 -23.28 -4.08
N LEU A 444 -32.38 -22.73 -5.30
CA LEU A 444 -33.67 -22.67 -6.01
C LEU A 444 -34.22 -24.07 -6.27
N GLN A 445 -33.41 -25.00 -6.77
CA GLN A 445 -33.83 -26.36 -7.06
C GLN A 445 -34.27 -27.11 -5.79
N GLU A 446 -33.53 -26.96 -4.69
CA GLU A 446 -33.89 -27.48 -3.37
C GLU A 446 -35.20 -26.88 -2.86
N THR A 447 -35.38 -25.56 -3.04
CA THR A 447 -36.64 -24.88 -2.73
C THR A 447 -37.79 -25.42 -3.57
N TYR A 448 -37.63 -25.58 -4.88
CA TYR A 448 -38.64 -26.16 -5.78
C TYR A 448 -39.00 -27.60 -5.43
N ASN A 449 -38.01 -28.37 -4.95
CA ASN A 449 -38.18 -29.75 -4.54
C ASN A 449 -38.71 -29.91 -3.11
N SER A 450 -38.68 -28.84 -2.31
CA SER A 450 -39.18 -28.87 -0.93
C SER A 450 -40.67 -29.19 -0.85
N LEU A 451 -41.06 -29.92 0.20
CA LEU A 451 -42.44 -30.31 0.43
C LEU A 451 -43.35 -29.08 0.62
N SER A 452 -42.86 -28.06 1.32
CA SER A 452 -43.56 -26.80 1.55
C SER A 452 -43.85 -26.05 0.25
N TRP A 453 -42.89 -26.00 -0.68
CA TRP A 453 -43.10 -25.41 -1.99
C TRP A 453 -44.15 -26.18 -2.80
N ARG A 454 -44.12 -27.52 -2.79
CA ARG A 454 -45.10 -28.34 -3.52
C ARG A 454 -46.51 -28.20 -2.96
N LEU A 455 -46.67 -28.15 -1.63
CA LEU A 455 -47.97 -28.03 -0.96
C LEU A 455 -48.63 -26.65 -1.15
N THR A 456 -47.82 -25.59 -1.27
CA THR A 456 -48.32 -24.21 -1.45
C THR A 456 -48.62 -23.85 -2.92
N LYS A 457 -48.43 -24.77 -3.86
CA LYS A 457 -48.68 -24.57 -5.30
C LYS A 457 -50.10 -24.07 -5.62
N PRO A 458 -51.20 -24.58 -5.01
CA PRO A 458 -52.55 -24.10 -5.29
C PRO A 458 -52.77 -22.64 -4.85
N LEU A 459 -52.21 -22.24 -3.69
CA LEU A 459 -52.30 -20.89 -3.15
C LEU A 459 -51.53 -19.88 -4.02
N ARG A 460 -50.37 -20.26 -4.54
CA ARG A 460 -49.61 -19.40 -5.48
C ARG A 460 -50.33 -19.21 -6.81
N TRP A 461 -51.01 -20.25 -7.32
CA TRP A 461 -51.81 -20.15 -8.53
C TRP A 461 -53.00 -19.20 -8.36
N LEU A 462 -53.67 -19.24 -7.20
CA LEU A 462 -54.70 -18.28 -6.85
C LEU A 462 -54.12 -16.86 -6.77
N HIS A 463 -52.96 -16.65 -6.13
CA HIS A 463 -52.39 -15.31 -6.03
C HIS A 463 -51.96 -14.69 -7.38
N GLN A 464 -51.52 -15.51 -8.34
CA GLN A 464 -51.19 -15.06 -9.70
C GLN A 464 -52.41 -14.71 -10.56
N LYS A 465 -53.59 -15.26 -10.27
CA LYS A 465 -54.83 -14.91 -11.00
C LYS A 465 -55.47 -13.60 -10.55
N TRP A 466 -55.03 -13.06 -9.42
CA TRP A 466 -55.59 -11.85 -8.80
C TRP A 466 -54.63 -10.65 -8.90
N ARG A 467 -53.50 -10.81 -9.59
CA ARG A 467 -52.69 -9.72 -10.16
C ARG A 467 -52.92 -9.70 -11.66
#